data_AF-D3ZV67-F1
#
_entry.id   AF-D3ZV67-F1
#
_cell.length_a   1.000
_cell.length_b   1.000
_cell.length_c   1.000
_cell.angle_alpha   90.00
_cell.angle_beta   90.00
_cell.angle_gamma   90.00
#
_symmetry.space_group_name_H-M   'P 1'
#
loop_
_entity.id
_entity.type
_entity.pdbx_description
1 polymer ?
#
loop_
_entity_poly.entity_id
_entity_poly.type
_entity_poly.pdbx_seq_one_letter_code
_entity_poly.pdbx_strand_id
1 'polypeptide(L)'
;MTRKIFTNTRERWRQQSVNSAFAKLRKLIPTHPPDKKLSKNETLRLAMRYINFLVKVLGEQSLQQTGIAAQGNILGLFPHKPHLPDVGESSLLNGYRVSSPGPSHGAP
;
A
#
# COMPACT_ATOMS: atom_id res chain seq x y z
N MET A 1 -22.49 -15.04 32.38
CA MET A 1 -21.97 -14.19 31.27
C MET A 1 -20.55 -14.65 30.92
N THR A 2 -20.32 -15.16 29.71
CA THR A 2 -19.06 -15.84 29.34
C THR A 2 -17.97 -14.85 28.91
N ARG A 3 -16.71 -15.02 29.36
CA ARG A 3 -15.52 -14.20 28.98
C ARG A 3 -15.39 -13.95 27.47
N LYS A 4 -15.85 -14.91 26.65
CA LYS A 4 -15.91 -14.83 25.19
C LYS A 4 -16.77 -13.65 24.71
N ILE A 5 -17.93 -13.43 25.34
CA ILE A 5 -18.84 -12.34 24.97
C ILE A 5 -18.18 -10.98 25.26
N PHE A 6 -17.61 -10.81 26.47
CA PHE A 6 -16.90 -9.58 26.82
C PHE A 6 -15.74 -9.27 25.85
N THR A 7 -14.97 -10.29 25.47
CA THR A 7 -13.87 -10.13 24.53
C THR A 7 -14.35 -9.78 23.13
N ASN A 8 -15.41 -10.42 22.63
CA ASN A 8 -16.01 -10.10 21.33
C ASN A 8 -16.56 -8.67 21.30
N THR A 9 -17.27 -8.25 22.35
CA THR A 9 -17.79 -6.89 22.49
C THR A 9 -16.65 -5.87 22.44
N ARG A 10 -15.56 -6.11 23.17
CA ARG A 10 -14.38 -5.23 23.16
C ARG A 10 -13.73 -5.13 21.78
N GLU A 11 -13.55 -6.23 21.08
CA GLU A 11 -12.98 -6.23 19.73
C GLU A 11 -13.89 -5.52 18.72
N ARG A 12 -15.22 -5.68 18.86
CA ARG A 12 -16.20 -4.92 18.07
C ARG A 12 -16.05 -3.41 18.26
N TRP A 13 -15.90 -2.95 19.51
CA TRP A 13 -15.66 -1.53 19.80
C TRP A 13 -14.36 -1.02 19.17
N ARG A 14 -13.28 -1.81 19.23
CA ARG A 14 -12.01 -1.48 18.57
C ARG A 14 -12.19 -1.33 17.05
N GLN A 15 -12.89 -2.26 16.41
CA GLN A 15 -13.15 -2.23 14.97
C GLN A 15 -14.10 -1.08 14.57
N GLN A 16 -15.07 -0.72 15.41
CA GLN A 16 -15.91 0.46 15.22
C GLN A 16 -15.08 1.75 15.25
N SER A 17 -14.14 1.88 16.19
CA SER A 17 -13.20 3.02 16.24
C SER A 17 -12.40 3.15 14.94
N VAL A 18 -11.85 2.04 14.43
CA VAL A 18 -11.13 2.01 13.15
C VAL A 18 -12.06 2.38 11.98
N ASN A 19 -13.28 1.83 11.94
CA ASN A 19 -14.23 2.12 10.85
C ASN A 19 -14.66 3.60 10.85
N SER A 20 -14.79 4.23 12.02
CA SER A 20 -15.05 5.67 12.16
C SER A 20 -13.88 6.50 11.63
N ALA A 21 -12.63 6.09 11.87
CA ALA A 21 -11.46 6.75 11.27
C ALA A 21 -11.46 6.62 9.74
N PHE A 22 -11.79 5.44 9.19
CA PHE A 22 -11.99 5.25 7.75
C PHE A 22 -13.10 6.15 7.19
N ALA A 23 -14.20 6.36 7.93
CA ALA A 23 -15.27 7.26 7.51
C ALA A 23 -14.81 8.73 7.46
N LYS A 24 -14.03 9.18 8.44
CA LYS A 24 -13.40 10.52 8.42
C LYS A 24 -12.46 10.67 7.22
N LEU A 25 -11.61 9.68 6.97
CA LEU A 25 -10.69 9.70 5.83
C LEU A 25 -11.44 9.79 4.48
N ARG A 26 -12.52 9.03 4.29
CA ARG A 26 -13.33 9.08 3.05
C ARG A 26 -13.89 10.46 2.74
N LYS A 27 -14.29 11.24 3.76
CA LYS A 27 -14.82 12.60 3.56
C LYS A 27 -13.77 13.58 3.02
N LEU A 28 -12.48 13.28 3.18
CA LEU A 28 -11.37 14.11 2.71
C LEU A 28 -10.90 13.73 1.31
N ILE A 29 -11.37 12.59 0.77
CA ILE A 29 -10.92 12.08 -0.52
C ILE A 29 -11.85 12.61 -1.61
N PRO A 30 -11.34 13.37 -2.61
CA PRO A 30 -12.15 13.83 -3.72
C PRO A 30 -12.63 12.66 -4.60
N THR A 31 -13.94 12.54 -4.81
CA THR A 31 -14.55 11.53 -5.69
C THR A 31 -15.66 12.11 -6.55
N HIS A 32 -15.96 11.42 -7.65
CA HIS A 32 -17.16 11.64 -8.44
C HIS A 32 -17.95 10.31 -8.52
N PRO A 33 -19.20 10.25 -8.06
CA PRO A 33 -19.92 11.29 -7.31
C PRO A 33 -19.35 11.51 -5.88
N PRO A 34 -19.67 12.61 -5.18
CA PRO A 34 -19.14 12.93 -3.84
C PRO A 34 -19.48 11.91 -2.76
N ASP A 35 -20.53 11.12 -2.96
CA ASP A 35 -21.04 10.09 -2.05
C ASP A 35 -20.60 8.67 -2.45
N LYS A 36 -19.63 8.54 -3.37
CA LYS A 36 -19.09 7.25 -3.80
C LYS A 36 -18.64 6.41 -2.61
N LYS A 37 -19.20 5.20 -2.49
CA LYS A 37 -18.81 4.23 -1.46
C LYS A 37 -17.46 3.59 -1.78
N LEU A 38 -16.41 4.04 -1.09
CA LEU A 38 -15.05 3.51 -1.24
C LEU A 38 -14.80 2.30 -0.32
N SER A 39 -14.24 1.22 -0.88
CA SER A 39 -13.70 0.11 -0.09
C SER A 39 -12.51 0.58 0.77
N LYS A 40 -12.11 -0.23 1.77
CA LYS A 40 -10.93 0.08 2.61
C LYS A 40 -9.67 0.23 1.76
N ASN A 41 -9.47 -0.66 0.79
CA ASN A 41 -8.30 -0.64 -0.07
C ASN A 41 -8.28 0.60 -0.99
N GLU A 42 -9.40 0.92 -1.64
CA GLU A 42 -9.52 2.12 -2.48
C GLU A 42 -9.29 3.40 -1.66
N THR A 43 -9.86 3.48 -0.44
CA THR A 43 -9.66 4.61 0.47
C THR A 43 -8.17 4.86 0.72
N LEU A 44 -7.40 3.80 1.00
CA LEU A 44 -5.95 3.91 1.24
C LEU A 44 -5.20 4.36 -0.02
N ARG A 45 -5.48 3.72 -1.17
CA ARG A 45 -4.82 4.04 -2.44
C ARG A 45 -5.10 5.48 -2.87
N LEU A 46 -6.34 5.92 -2.76
CA LEU A 46 -6.75 7.26 -3.19
C LEU A 46 -6.26 8.33 -2.20
N ALA A 47 -6.19 8.05 -0.91
CA ALA A 47 -5.56 8.95 0.07
C ALA A 47 -4.08 9.20 -0.24
N MET A 48 -3.30 8.15 -0.52
CA MET A 48 -1.90 8.30 -0.93
C MET A 48 -1.76 9.13 -2.21
N ARG A 49 -2.60 8.85 -3.21
CA ARG A 49 -2.61 9.62 -4.46
C ARG A 49 -2.96 11.09 -4.21
N TYR A 50 -3.92 11.37 -3.35
CA TYR A 50 -4.36 12.73 -3.05
C TYR A 50 -3.29 13.51 -2.28
N ILE A 51 -2.63 12.90 -1.29
CA ILE A 51 -1.47 13.51 -0.61
C ILE A 51 -0.38 13.87 -1.63
N ASN A 52 -0.01 12.93 -2.52
CA ASN A 52 0.99 13.18 -3.55
C ASN A 52 0.56 14.29 -4.53
N PHE A 53 -0.73 14.35 -4.88
CA PHE A 53 -1.28 15.42 -5.72
C PHE A 53 -1.14 16.78 -5.03
N LEU A 54 -1.54 16.90 -3.76
CA LEU A 54 -1.42 18.14 -3.00
C LEU A 54 0.04 18.58 -2.84
N VAL A 55 0.97 17.65 -2.59
CA VAL A 55 2.40 17.95 -2.51
C VAL A 55 2.93 18.52 -3.85
N LYS A 56 2.52 17.94 -5.00
CA LYS A 56 2.89 18.45 -6.32
C LYS A 56 2.34 19.85 -6.57
N VAL A 57 1.05 20.07 -6.31
CA VAL A 57 0.41 21.39 -6.49
C VAL A 57 1.10 22.46 -5.64
N LEU A 58 1.42 22.14 -4.38
CA LEU A 58 2.12 23.08 -3.49
C LEU A 58 3.58 23.32 -3.93
N GLY A 59 4.27 22.32 -4.47
CA GLY A 59 5.63 22.46 -5.00
C GLY A 59 5.69 23.20 -6.35
N GLU A 60 4.69 23.02 -7.21
CA GLU A 60 4.58 23.77 -8.47
C GLU A 60 4.27 25.25 -8.21
N GLN A 61 3.48 25.55 -7.18
CA GLN A 61 3.21 26.93 -6.76
C GLN A 61 4.46 27.65 -6.26
N SER A 62 5.39 26.95 -5.59
CA SER A 62 6.65 27.55 -5.18
C SER A 62 7.61 27.77 -6.36
N LEU A 63 7.63 26.88 -7.35
CA LEU A 63 8.44 27.05 -8.55
C LEU A 63 7.90 28.11 -9.52
N GLN A 64 6.58 28.35 -9.56
CA GLN A 64 6.02 29.45 -10.37
C GLN A 64 6.36 30.84 -9.81
N GLN A 65 6.77 30.95 -8.54
CA GLN A 65 7.30 32.20 -7.97
C GLN A 65 8.83 32.32 -8.10
N THR A 66 9.54 31.28 -8.53
CA THR A 66 11.00 31.29 -8.67
C THR A 66 11.40 30.44 -9.85
N GLY A 67 11.51 31.06 -11.03
CA GLY A 67 11.82 30.41 -12.31
C GLY A 67 13.23 29.85 -12.45
N ILE A 68 13.70 29.02 -11.50
CA ILE A 68 15.00 28.35 -11.55
C ILE A 68 14.86 26.93 -10.98
N ALA A 69 15.27 25.94 -11.79
CA ALA A 69 15.17 24.51 -11.58
C ALA A 69 15.70 24.01 -10.21
N ALA A 70 14.93 23.16 -9.53
CA ALA A 70 15.47 22.24 -8.54
C ALA A 70 14.62 20.97 -8.44
N GLN A 71 15.15 19.89 -9.00
CA GLN A 71 14.68 18.52 -8.80
C GLN A 71 14.85 18.16 -7.32
N GLY A 72 13.74 17.95 -6.60
CA GLY A 72 13.76 17.61 -5.18
C GLY A 72 12.62 16.68 -4.80
N ASN A 73 12.80 15.38 -5.06
CA ASN A 73 11.91 14.32 -4.57
C ASN A 73 11.95 14.26 -3.03
N ILE A 74 11.02 14.93 -2.34
CA ILE A 74 11.01 14.97 -0.87
C ILE A 74 10.27 13.77 -0.23
N LEU A 75 9.56 12.94 -1.02
CA LEU A 75 8.86 11.75 -0.52
C LEU A 75 9.32 10.49 -1.27
N GLY A 76 10.55 10.06 -0.98
CA GLY A 76 11.17 8.83 -1.47
C GLY A 76 10.55 7.53 -0.94
N LEU A 77 9.22 7.45 -0.80
CA LEU A 77 8.55 6.26 -0.24
C LEU A 77 8.14 5.22 -1.30
N PHE A 78 8.26 5.53 -2.59
CA PHE A 78 8.04 4.56 -3.67
C PHE A 78 9.01 4.84 -4.82
N PRO A 79 10.08 4.03 -5.01
CA PRO A 79 10.82 4.07 -6.26
C PRO A 79 9.88 3.68 -7.40
N HIS A 80 9.72 4.57 -8.38
CA HIS A 80 9.09 4.22 -9.64
C HIS A 80 9.94 3.10 -10.26
N LYS A 81 9.38 1.90 -10.38
CA LYS A 81 10.04 0.73 -10.93
C LYS A 81 10.59 1.11 -12.32
N PRO A 82 11.91 1.11 -12.55
CA PRO A 82 12.46 1.42 -13.86
C PRO A 82 12.06 0.30 -14.82
N HIS A 83 11.54 0.70 -15.98
CA HIS A 83 11.28 -0.15 -17.14
C HIS A 83 12.57 -0.87 -17.55
N LEU A 84 12.58 -2.19 -17.46
CA LEU A 84 13.67 -3.05 -17.91
C LEU A 84 13.70 -3.03 -19.46
N PRO A 85 14.84 -2.77 -20.11
CA PRO A 85 14.96 -2.95 -21.55
C PRO A 85 14.89 -4.44 -21.91
N ASP A 86 14.07 -4.75 -22.91
CA ASP A 86 13.97 -6.03 -23.59
C ASP A 86 15.32 -6.35 -24.25
N VAL A 87 16.01 -7.38 -23.77
CA VAL A 87 17.14 -7.99 -24.46
C VAL A 87 16.82 -9.47 -24.58
N GLY A 88 16.42 -9.84 -25.80
CA GLY A 88 16.19 -11.21 -26.22
C GLY A 88 17.47 -12.02 -26.29
N GLU A 89 17.25 -13.29 -26.60
CA GLU A 89 18.23 -14.34 -26.85
C GLU A 89 19.03 -14.76 -25.61
N SER A 90 19.30 -16.02 -25.37
CA SER A 90 18.97 -17.32 -25.92
C SER A 90 19.73 -18.25 -24.98
N SER A 91 19.36 -19.52 -24.96
CA SER A 91 20.19 -20.60 -24.41
C SER A 91 20.46 -20.59 -22.91
N LEU A 92 20.42 -21.69 -22.20
CA LEU A 92 19.93 -23.05 -22.35
C LEU A 92 20.40 -23.68 -21.01
N LEU A 93 19.77 -24.77 -20.63
CA LEU A 93 20.42 -25.81 -19.86
C LEU A 93 20.70 -25.54 -18.36
N ASN A 94 19.91 -26.29 -17.58
CA ASN A 94 20.46 -27.42 -16.82
C ASN A 94 20.75 -27.12 -15.35
N GLY A 95 19.82 -27.54 -14.48
CA GLY A 95 20.10 -27.50 -13.04
C GLY A 95 18.99 -27.98 -12.13
N TYR A 96 18.16 -28.93 -12.56
CA TYR A 96 17.32 -29.73 -11.68
C TYR A 96 18.19 -30.48 -10.68
N ARG A 97 18.07 -30.19 -9.37
CA ARG A 97 18.10 -31.25 -8.35
C ARG A 97 17.52 -30.79 -7.01
N VAL A 98 16.23 -31.04 -6.84
CA VAL A 98 15.62 -31.28 -5.53
C VAL A 98 16.32 -32.50 -4.92
N SER A 99 16.87 -32.35 -3.72
CA SER A 99 17.31 -33.47 -2.89
C SER A 99 16.54 -33.42 -1.58
N SER A 100 15.55 -34.29 -1.43
CA SER A 100 15.04 -34.73 -0.14
C SER A 100 15.83 -35.97 0.29
N PRO A 101 16.25 -36.02 1.56
CA PRO A 101 16.16 -37.24 2.38
C PRO A 101 15.60 -36.85 3.76
N GLY A 102 14.56 -37.43 4.35
CA GLY A 102 14.20 -38.84 4.54
C GLY A 102 13.92 -39.00 6.04
N PRO A 103 12.84 -39.66 6.50
CA PRO A 103 12.62 -39.90 7.93
C PRO A 103 13.44 -41.11 8.37
N SER A 104 14.01 -41.11 9.58
CA SER A 104 14.74 -42.26 10.11
C SER A 104 14.63 -42.41 11.61
N HIS A 105 14.12 -43.60 11.99
CA HIS A 105 14.42 -44.47 13.15
C HIS A 105 14.34 -43.86 14.56
N GLY A 106 13.64 -44.41 15.56
CA GLY A 106 13.43 -45.81 15.98
C GLY A 106 13.88 -45.89 17.45
N ALA A 107 12.99 -46.11 18.44
CA ALA A 107 12.79 -47.34 19.23
C ALA A 107 12.36 -46.91 20.67
N PRO A 108 11.85 -47.78 21.57
CA PRO A 108 11.42 -49.18 21.45
C PRO A 108 9.92 -49.37 21.19
#